data_AF-A0A8H8JH58-F1
#
_entry.id   AF-A0A8H8JH58-F1
#
_cell.length_a   1.000
_cell.length_b   1.000
_cell.length_c   1.000
_cell.angle_alpha   90.00
_cell.angle_beta   90.00
_cell.angle_gamma   90.00
#
_symmetry.space_group_name_H-M   'P 1'
#
loop_
_entity.id
_entity.type
_entity.pdbx_description
1 polymer ?
#
loop_
_entity_poly.entity_id
_entity_poly.type
_entity_poly.pdbx_seq_one_letter_code
_entity_poly.pdbx_strand_id
1 'polypeptide(L)'
;MLLRMGALLGNRFLQSRSMSDINMAIESLGRALKLSVVDDTIRRACLGALVTALESRFSWSGAQEDVEDSIHCWVEAIELIPEDHLDSGGHWNGLGISWLRRYERLGELADLDHAMGCMSKAVDLTPDGHPDKPNRLNSLGISWLSRYERLGELADLDNAMGCLSKAVDLTPDGHPDKPSRSNNLGNSWSRRYERLGELADLDYAMGCLSKAVDLTPDGHPDKPNRLNSLGNSWFRRYERLGELADLDHAMGCLSKAVDLTPDGHPDKPNRLNSLGISWSRRYERLGELADLDHAMGCLSKAVDLTPDGHPDKPSLLNNLGNSWFRRYERLGELADLDHAMGCLSKAVDLTPDGHPDKPTSAKTD
;
A
#
# COMPACT_ATOMS: atom_id res chain seq x y z
N MET A 1 36.19 -4.51 11.88
CA MET A 1 35.98 -3.09 12.26
C MET A 1 35.01 -2.39 11.34
N LEU A 2 35.20 -2.44 10.01
CA LEU A 2 34.29 -1.83 9.02
C LEU A 2 32.83 -2.30 9.14
N LEU A 3 32.59 -3.61 9.31
CA LEU A 3 31.24 -4.16 9.56
C LEU A 3 30.54 -3.49 10.75
N ARG A 4 31.24 -3.40 11.89
CA ARG A 4 30.72 -2.77 13.11
C ARG A 4 30.47 -1.27 12.92
N MET A 5 31.35 -0.58 12.21
CA MET A 5 31.18 0.84 11.88
C MET A 5 29.95 1.07 11.00
N GLY A 6 29.78 0.26 9.95
CA GLY A 6 28.62 0.30 9.07
C GLY A 6 27.31 0.06 9.82
N ALA A 7 27.25 -0.95 10.68
CA ALA A 7 26.07 -1.23 11.50
C ALA A 7 25.72 -0.07 12.46
N LEU A 8 26.73 0.54 13.10
CA LEU A 8 26.52 1.70 13.98
C LEU A 8 26.02 2.93 13.22
N LEU A 9 26.52 3.17 12.01
CA LEU A 9 26.05 4.25 11.14
C LEU A 9 24.61 4.01 10.68
N GLY A 10 24.25 2.77 10.33
CA GLY A 10 22.87 2.39 10.02
C GLY A 10 21.92 2.65 11.19
N ASN A 11 22.31 2.25 12.41
CA ASN A 11 21.52 2.54 13.61
C ASN A 11 21.39 4.04 13.88
N ARG A 12 22.46 4.82 13.64
CA ARG A 12 22.42 6.28 13.77
C ARG A 12 21.45 6.89 12.75
N PHE A 13 21.42 6.39 11.51
CA PHE A 13 20.45 6.81 10.51
C PHE A 13 19.00 6.59 10.95
N LEU A 14 18.68 5.47 11.60
CA LEU A 14 17.31 5.23 12.09
C LEU A 14 16.85 6.30 13.10
N GLN A 15 17.78 6.92 13.82
CA GLN A 15 17.51 8.00 14.77
C GLN A 15 17.58 9.39 14.11
N SER A 16 18.60 9.64 13.31
CA SER A 16 18.93 10.96 12.76
C SER A 16 18.25 11.26 11.42
N ARG A 17 17.85 10.21 10.69
CA ARG A 17 17.43 10.25 9.27
C ARG A 17 18.44 10.98 8.37
N SER A 18 19.72 10.99 8.75
CA SER A 18 20.81 11.63 8.00
C SER A 18 21.22 10.78 6.80
N MET A 19 21.01 11.29 5.58
CA MET A 19 21.46 10.59 4.36
C MET A 19 22.97 10.36 4.31
N SER A 20 23.76 11.24 4.94
CA SER A 20 25.20 11.01 5.06
C SER A 20 25.51 9.76 5.87
N ASP A 21 24.73 9.47 6.92
CA ASP A 21 24.96 8.32 7.79
C ASP A 21 24.72 7.01 7.04
N ILE A 22 23.59 6.92 6.31
CA ILE A 22 23.25 5.70 5.58
C ILE A 22 24.16 5.47 4.38
N ASN A 23 24.59 6.53 3.68
CA ASN A 23 25.56 6.42 2.59
C ASN A 23 26.92 5.94 3.10
N MET A 24 27.40 6.48 4.24
CA MET A 24 28.64 6.00 4.86
C MET A 24 28.50 4.57 5.39
N ALA A 25 27.32 4.18 5.87
CA ALA A 25 27.06 2.81 6.29
C ALA A 25 27.21 1.83 5.12
N ILE A 26 26.52 2.09 4.01
CA ILE A 26 26.56 1.28 2.78
C ILE A 26 27.99 1.19 2.25
N GLU A 27 28.71 2.31 2.17
CA GLU A 27 30.10 2.32 1.71
C GLU A 27 31.02 1.47 2.62
N SER A 28 30.87 1.62 3.94
CA SER A 28 31.65 0.88 4.92
C SER A 28 31.39 -0.63 4.85
N LEU A 29 30.12 -1.02 4.67
CA LEU A 29 29.69 -2.41 4.55
C LEU A 29 30.15 -3.02 3.23
N GLY A 30 30.05 -2.28 2.11
CA GLY A 30 30.57 -2.72 0.80
C GLY A 30 32.09 -2.92 0.82
N ARG A 31 32.83 -2.06 1.51
CA ARG A 31 34.28 -2.27 1.74
C ARG A 31 34.54 -3.49 2.62
N ALA A 32 33.75 -3.70 3.68
CA ALA A 32 33.88 -4.88 4.54
C ALA A 32 33.64 -6.17 3.77
N LEU A 33 32.61 -6.21 2.91
CA LEU A 33 32.26 -7.35 2.07
C LEU A 33 33.38 -7.70 1.08
N LYS A 34 34.00 -6.69 0.46
CA LYS A 34 35.15 -6.89 -0.43
C LYS A 34 36.37 -7.47 0.27
N LEU A 35 36.52 -7.24 1.57
CA LEU A 35 37.65 -7.74 2.38
C LEU A 35 37.39 -9.10 3.02
N SER A 36 36.14 -9.56 3.06
CA SER A 36 35.74 -10.84 3.70
C SER A 36 35.80 -12.02 2.71
N VAL A 37 36.81 -12.08 1.85
CA VAL A 37 36.92 -13.10 0.77
C VAL A 37 37.21 -14.50 1.30
N VAL A 38 37.74 -14.61 2.52
CA VAL A 38 38.24 -15.87 3.10
C VAL A 38 37.32 -16.43 4.19
N ASP A 39 36.33 -15.66 4.65
CA ASP A 39 35.46 -16.03 5.77
C ASP A 39 33.99 -15.82 5.40
N ASP A 40 33.33 -16.94 5.07
CA ASP A 40 31.91 -16.96 4.69
C ASP A 40 31.00 -16.47 5.82
N THR A 41 31.41 -16.60 7.09
CA THR A 41 30.62 -16.13 8.23
C THR A 41 30.63 -14.61 8.29
N ILE A 42 31.81 -14.00 8.18
CA ILE A 42 31.94 -12.54 8.12
C ILE A 42 31.28 -12.01 6.83
N ARG A 43 31.43 -12.72 5.71
CA ARG A 43 30.81 -12.35 4.43
C ARG A 43 29.29 -12.31 4.53
N ARG A 44 28.66 -13.37 5.07
CA ARG A 44 27.20 -13.40 5.31
C ARG A 44 26.74 -12.27 6.23
N ALA A 45 27.46 -12.00 7.30
CA ALA A 45 27.13 -10.90 8.21
C ALA A 45 27.21 -9.52 7.51
N CYS A 46 28.20 -9.33 6.63
CA CYS A 46 28.30 -8.13 5.79
C CYS A 46 27.12 -8.01 4.82
N LEU A 47 26.73 -9.09 4.15
CA LEU A 47 25.60 -9.10 3.21
C LEU A 47 24.29 -8.73 3.91
N GLY A 48 23.96 -9.35 5.04
CA GLY A 48 22.73 -9.05 5.78
C GLY A 48 22.68 -7.61 6.30
N ALA A 49 23.81 -7.09 6.82
CA ALA A 49 23.90 -5.71 7.25
C ALA A 49 23.79 -4.72 6.08
N LEU A 50 24.37 -5.06 4.93
CA LEU A 50 24.32 -4.24 3.72
C LEU A 50 22.89 -4.18 3.18
N VAL A 51 22.18 -5.32 3.08
CA VAL A 51 20.76 -5.34 2.71
C VAL A 51 19.95 -4.43 3.62
N THR A 52 20.08 -4.56 4.94
CA THR A 52 19.33 -3.73 5.89
C THR A 52 19.57 -2.22 5.65
N ALA A 53 20.80 -1.83 5.32
CA ALA A 53 21.15 -0.45 5.02
C ALA A 53 20.57 0.02 3.66
N LEU A 54 20.63 -0.82 2.62
CA LEU A 54 20.06 -0.55 1.30
C LEU A 54 18.54 -0.38 1.38
N GLU A 55 17.84 -1.28 2.09
CA GLU A 55 16.39 -1.19 2.30
C GLU A 55 15.99 0.07 3.06
N SER A 56 16.79 0.45 4.06
CA SER A 56 16.59 1.67 4.84
C SER A 56 16.76 2.93 3.98
N ARG A 57 17.76 2.94 3.08
CA ARG A 57 17.98 4.04 2.14
C ARG A 57 16.86 4.08 1.10
N PHE A 58 16.50 2.95 0.51
CA PHE A 58 15.40 2.83 -0.44
C PHE A 58 14.08 3.35 0.14
N SER A 59 13.74 2.95 1.36
CA SER A 59 12.51 3.41 2.03
C SER A 59 12.43 4.93 2.19
N TRP A 60 13.58 5.62 2.17
CA TRP A 60 13.67 7.07 2.33
C TRP A 60 13.85 7.82 1.01
N SER A 61 14.66 7.29 0.09
CA SER A 61 15.04 7.95 -1.16
C SER A 61 14.28 7.44 -2.39
N GLY A 62 13.74 6.23 -2.34
CA GLY A 62 13.20 5.50 -3.48
C GLY A 62 14.23 5.19 -4.57
N ALA A 63 15.53 5.13 -4.22
CA ALA A 63 16.62 4.92 -5.18
C ALA A 63 16.63 3.48 -5.72
N GLN A 64 16.46 3.34 -7.04
CA GLN A 64 16.35 2.03 -7.69
C GLN A 64 17.58 1.14 -7.51
N GLU A 65 18.78 1.73 -7.53
CA GLU A 65 20.06 1.03 -7.32
C GLU A 65 20.08 0.23 -6.00
N ASP A 66 19.40 0.73 -4.95
CA ASP A 66 19.33 0.03 -3.67
C ASP A 66 18.61 -1.32 -3.76
N VAL A 67 17.59 -1.39 -4.62
CA VAL A 67 16.81 -2.63 -4.82
C VAL A 67 17.64 -3.65 -5.60
N GLU A 68 18.35 -3.20 -6.65
CA GLU A 68 19.22 -4.04 -7.46
C GLU A 68 20.39 -4.59 -6.62
N ASP A 69 21.07 -3.73 -5.86
CA ASP A 69 22.14 -4.11 -4.95
C ASP A 69 21.64 -5.08 -3.86
N SER A 70 20.41 -4.87 -3.35
CA SER A 70 19.81 -5.77 -2.37
C SER A 70 19.55 -7.16 -2.96
N ILE A 71 19.05 -7.25 -4.19
CA ILE A 71 18.86 -8.52 -4.90
C ILE A 71 20.21 -9.23 -5.05
N HIS A 72 21.26 -8.53 -5.48
CA HIS A 72 22.60 -9.10 -5.60
C HIS A 72 23.13 -9.62 -4.25
N CYS A 73 22.96 -8.86 -3.17
CA CYS A 73 23.40 -9.29 -1.84
C CYS A 73 22.66 -10.54 -1.36
N TRP A 74 21.35 -10.63 -1.64
CA TRP A 74 20.56 -11.80 -1.25
C TRP A 74 20.93 -13.05 -2.03
N VAL A 75 21.12 -12.94 -3.34
CA VAL A 75 21.56 -14.05 -4.19
C VAL A 75 22.88 -14.62 -3.66
N GLU A 76 23.85 -13.74 -3.40
CA GLU A 76 25.15 -14.16 -2.85
C GLU A 76 25.01 -14.78 -1.45
N ALA A 77 24.14 -14.23 -0.59
CA ALA A 77 23.93 -14.76 0.75
C ALA A 77 23.32 -16.17 0.74
N ILE A 78 22.47 -16.47 -0.25
CA ILE A 78 21.86 -17.79 -0.43
C ILE A 78 22.89 -18.81 -0.94
N GLU A 79 23.77 -18.42 -1.85
CA GLU A 79 24.83 -19.30 -2.38
C GLU A 79 25.84 -19.75 -1.29
N LEU A 80 26.03 -18.93 -0.25
CA LEU A 80 26.96 -19.19 0.86
C LEU A 80 26.38 -20.07 1.99
N ILE A 81 25.15 -20.60 1.83
CA ILE A 81 24.44 -21.29 2.90
C ILE A 81 23.93 -22.66 2.43
N PRO A 82 24.14 -23.74 3.20
CA PRO A 82 23.51 -25.03 2.95
C PRO A 82 21.97 -24.92 2.92
N GLU A 83 21.32 -25.62 2.00
CA GLU A 83 19.87 -25.49 1.75
C GLU A 83 19.01 -25.82 2.99
N ASP A 84 19.54 -26.62 3.93
CA ASP A 84 18.96 -27.06 5.20
C ASP A 84 19.26 -26.13 6.40
N HIS A 85 19.93 -25.00 6.19
CA HIS A 85 20.21 -24.05 7.25
C HIS A 85 18.93 -23.37 7.77
N LEU A 86 18.83 -23.19 9.09
CA LEU A 86 17.66 -22.63 9.79
C LEU A 86 17.19 -21.28 9.19
N ASP A 87 18.14 -20.45 8.75
CA ASP A 87 17.88 -19.11 8.21
C ASP A 87 17.60 -19.07 6.70
N SER A 88 17.68 -20.20 5.98
CA SER A 88 17.54 -20.27 4.53
C SER A 88 16.23 -19.63 4.04
N GLY A 89 15.10 -19.96 4.69
CA GLY A 89 13.82 -19.36 4.31
C GLY A 89 13.70 -17.86 4.63
N GLY A 90 14.50 -17.32 5.57
CA GLY A 90 14.56 -15.88 5.81
C GLY A 90 15.18 -15.13 4.63
N HIS A 91 16.25 -15.68 4.05
CA HIS A 91 16.92 -15.11 2.88
C HIS A 91 16.07 -15.19 1.62
N TRP A 92 15.40 -16.33 1.40
CA TRP A 92 14.43 -16.46 0.30
C TRP A 92 13.28 -15.47 0.42
N ASN A 93 12.75 -15.24 1.62
CA ASN A 93 11.72 -14.23 1.83
C ASN A 93 12.25 -12.81 1.58
N GLY A 94 13.46 -12.50 2.07
CA GLY A 94 14.13 -11.21 1.81
C GLY A 94 14.34 -10.94 0.32
N LEU A 95 14.88 -11.93 -0.41
CA LEU A 95 15.04 -11.86 -1.87
C LEU A 95 13.70 -11.61 -2.56
N GLY A 96 12.66 -12.33 -2.13
CA GLY A 96 11.31 -12.15 -2.66
C GLY A 96 10.78 -10.73 -2.45
N ILE A 97 10.99 -10.14 -1.27
CA ILE A 97 10.58 -8.76 -0.98
C ILE A 97 11.31 -7.75 -1.88
N SER A 98 12.61 -7.93 -2.12
CA SER A 98 13.37 -7.03 -3.01
C SER A 98 12.88 -7.12 -4.46
N TRP A 99 12.56 -8.32 -4.95
CA TRP A 99 11.91 -8.49 -6.27
C TRP A 99 10.52 -7.84 -6.32
N LEU A 100 9.70 -7.98 -5.28
CA LEU A 100 8.38 -7.36 -5.23
C LEU A 100 8.48 -5.83 -5.28
N ARG A 101 9.43 -5.23 -4.54
CA ARG A 101 9.68 -3.77 -4.61
C ARG A 101 10.12 -3.32 -5.99
N ARG A 102 10.95 -4.12 -6.66
CA ARG A 102 11.38 -3.84 -8.04
C ARG A 102 10.18 -3.86 -8.98
N TYR A 103 9.30 -4.87 -8.85
CA TYR A 103 8.04 -4.94 -9.58
C TYR A 103 7.15 -3.72 -9.32
N GLU A 104 6.94 -3.32 -8.06
CA GLU A 104 6.12 -2.15 -7.72
C GLU A 104 6.62 -0.87 -8.39
N ARG A 105 7.93 -0.78 -8.66
CA ARG A 105 8.54 0.39 -9.30
C ARG A 105 8.57 0.33 -10.82
N LEU A 106 8.86 -0.83 -11.40
CA LEU A 106 9.07 -0.99 -12.85
C LEU A 106 7.86 -1.59 -13.58
N GLY A 107 7.01 -2.32 -12.87
CA GLY A 107 5.84 -3.01 -13.41
C GLY A 107 6.16 -4.25 -14.23
N GLU A 108 7.40 -4.77 -14.17
CA GLU A 108 7.84 -5.95 -14.91
C GLU A 108 7.29 -7.23 -14.28
N LEU A 109 6.36 -7.92 -14.97
CA LEU A 109 5.73 -9.14 -14.46
C LEU A 109 6.72 -10.25 -14.08
N ALA A 110 7.87 -10.33 -14.76
CA ALA A 110 8.92 -11.29 -14.43
C ALA A 110 9.48 -11.08 -13.02
N ASP A 111 9.58 -9.84 -12.55
CA ASP A 111 10.02 -9.52 -11.19
C ASP A 111 9.01 -10.04 -10.16
N LEU A 112 7.71 -9.93 -10.46
CA LEU A 112 6.65 -10.48 -9.60
C LEU A 112 6.69 -12.02 -9.56
N ASP A 113 6.91 -12.68 -10.70
CA ASP A 113 7.08 -14.13 -10.75
C ASP A 113 8.31 -14.58 -9.93
N HIS A 114 9.43 -13.84 -10.03
CA HIS A 114 10.61 -14.08 -9.20
C HIS A 114 10.32 -13.89 -7.70
N ALA A 115 9.61 -12.84 -7.33
CA ALA A 115 9.20 -12.58 -5.95
C ALA A 115 8.40 -13.74 -5.38
N MET A 116 7.38 -14.18 -6.11
CA MET A 116 6.51 -15.28 -5.72
C MET A 116 7.27 -16.61 -5.61
N GLY A 117 8.16 -16.91 -6.55
CA GLY A 117 8.99 -18.11 -6.50
C GLY A 117 9.87 -18.15 -5.24
N CYS A 118 10.51 -17.02 -4.91
CA CYS A 118 11.33 -16.90 -3.70
C CYS A 118 10.50 -17.03 -2.43
N MET A 119 9.36 -16.34 -2.34
CA MET A 119 8.48 -16.41 -1.16
C MET A 119 7.81 -17.78 -1.00
N SER A 120 7.49 -18.48 -2.09
CA SER A 120 7.01 -19.86 -2.03
C SER A 120 8.07 -20.76 -1.43
N LYS A 121 9.32 -20.68 -1.93
CA LYS A 121 10.44 -21.45 -1.38
C LYS A 121 10.68 -21.13 0.10
N ALA A 122 10.57 -19.86 0.48
CA ALA A 122 10.65 -19.44 1.88
C ALA A 122 9.56 -20.10 2.73
N VAL A 123 8.31 -20.11 2.26
CA VAL A 123 7.19 -20.78 2.96
C VAL A 123 7.45 -22.27 3.08
N ASP A 124 7.90 -22.95 2.03
CA ASP A 124 8.13 -24.40 2.01
C ASP A 124 9.24 -24.83 2.97
N LEU A 125 10.31 -24.03 3.08
CA LEU A 125 11.41 -24.25 4.02
C LEU A 125 11.05 -23.97 5.48
N THR A 126 9.84 -23.46 5.75
CA THR A 126 9.41 -23.05 7.10
C THR A 126 8.34 -23.99 7.65
N PRO A 127 8.60 -24.72 8.75
CA PRO A 127 7.57 -25.49 9.43
C PRO A 127 6.44 -24.61 9.95
N ASP A 128 5.21 -25.14 10.05
CA ASP A 128 4.03 -24.39 10.48
C ASP A 128 4.14 -23.82 11.91
N GLY A 129 4.90 -24.49 12.80
CA GLY A 129 5.15 -24.02 14.16
C GLY A 129 6.24 -22.95 14.29
N HIS A 130 6.90 -22.57 13.20
CA HIS A 130 7.98 -21.58 13.24
C HIS A 130 7.42 -20.15 13.40
N PRO A 131 8.00 -19.30 14.27
CA PRO A 131 7.52 -17.93 14.50
C PRO A 131 7.41 -17.05 13.25
N ASP A 132 8.30 -17.24 12.27
CA ASP A 132 8.30 -16.49 11.02
C ASP A 132 7.32 -17.01 9.94
N LYS A 133 6.71 -18.19 10.12
CA LYS A 133 5.78 -18.75 9.12
C LYS A 133 4.66 -17.78 8.76
N PRO A 134 3.99 -17.11 9.72
CA PRO A 134 2.95 -16.13 9.41
C PRO A 134 3.45 -14.94 8.58
N ASN A 135 4.69 -14.48 8.82
CA ASN A 135 5.29 -13.39 8.05
C ASN A 135 5.53 -13.80 6.59
N ARG A 136 6.10 -14.99 6.38
CA ARG A 136 6.39 -15.51 5.02
C ARG A 136 5.10 -15.76 4.24
N LEU A 137 4.07 -16.31 4.90
CA LEU A 137 2.72 -16.47 4.32
C LEU A 137 2.09 -15.13 3.98
N ASN A 138 2.23 -14.11 4.85
CA ASN A 138 1.71 -12.78 4.57
C ASN A 138 2.40 -12.15 3.35
N SER A 139 3.73 -12.25 3.22
CA SER A 139 4.46 -11.75 2.05
C SER A 139 3.99 -12.43 0.76
N LEU A 140 3.86 -13.76 0.79
CA LEU A 140 3.39 -14.54 -0.37
C LEU A 140 1.96 -14.15 -0.74
N GLY A 141 1.09 -13.98 0.26
CA GLY A 141 -0.30 -13.55 0.06
C GLY A 141 -0.42 -12.17 -0.57
N ILE A 142 0.41 -11.21 -0.16
CA ILE A 142 0.47 -9.88 -0.79
C ILE A 142 0.92 -9.99 -2.25
N SER A 143 1.93 -10.80 -2.55
CA SER A 143 2.42 -10.99 -3.93
C SER A 143 1.34 -11.58 -4.85
N TRP A 144 0.58 -12.57 -4.36
CA TRP A 144 -0.59 -13.10 -5.07
C TRP A 144 -1.66 -12.02 -5.31
N LEU A 145 -1.91 -11.17 -4.31
CA LEU A 145 -2.87 -10.07 -4.46
C LEU A 145 -2.41 -9.06 -5.52
N SER A 146 -1.13 -8.68 -5.53
CA SER A 146 -0.55 -7.80 -6.56
C SER A 146 -0.67 -8.40 -7.95
N ARG A 147 -0.47 -9.72 -8.09
CA ARG A 147 -0.65 -10.43 -9.35
C ARG A 147 -2.12 -10.42 -9.81
N TYR A 148 -3.05 -10.65 -8.90
CA TYR A 148 -4.48 -10.52 -9.17
C TYR A 148 -4.85 -9.10 -9.63
N GLU A 149 -4.35 -8.06 -8.96
CA GLU A 149 -4.62 -6.66 -9.34
C GLU A 149 -4.08 -6.36 -10.76
N ARG A 150 -3.03 -7.05 -11.19
CA ARG A 150 -2.43 -6.88 -12.52
C ARG A 150 -3.10 -7.70 -13.62
N LEU A 151 -3.50 -8.94 -13.33
CA LEU A 151 -3.97 -9.91 -14.34
C LEU A 151 -5.48 -10.19 -14.26
N GLY A 152 -6.10 -9.97 -13.11
CA GLY A 152 -7.53 -10.21 -12.88
C GLY A 152 -7.92 -11.68 -12.69
N GLU A 153 -6.95 -12.56 -12.51
CA GLU A 153 -7.15 -14.01 -12.39
C GLU A 153 -7.67 -14.39 -10.99
N LEU A 154 -8.90 -14.90 -10.91
CA LEU A 154 -9.55 -15.22 -9.63
C LEU A 154 -8.77 -16.25 -8.79
N ALA A 155 -8.06 -17.17 -9.44
CA ALA A 155 -7.24 -18.15 -8.75
C ALA A 155 -6.11 -17.49 -7.93
N ASP A 156 -5.56 -16.37 -8.42
CA ASP A 156 -4.51 -15.62 -7.71
C ASP A 156 -5.10 -14.97 -6.46
N LEU A 157 -6.34 -14.47 -6.52
CA LEU A 157 -7.04 -13.93 -5.37
C LEU A 157 -7.36 -15.01 -4.32
N ASP A 158 -7.80 -16.19 -4.75
CA ASP A 158 -8.04 -17.33 -3.85
C ASP A 158 -6.73 -17.78 -3.17
N ASN A 159 -5.61 -17.81 -3.90
CA ASN A 159 -4.29 -18.11 -3.34
C ASN A 159 -3.84 -17.04 -2.32
N ALA A 160 -4.05 -15.76 -2.61
CA ALA A 160 -3.77 -14.66 -1.69
C ALA A 160 -4.53 -14.84 -0.38
N MET A 161 -5.84 -15.08 -0.47
CA MET A 161 -6.71 -15.29 0.68
C MET A 161 -6.32 -16.53 1.50
N GLY A 162 -5.95 -17.64 0.85
CA GLY A 162 -5.48 -18.84 1.54
C GLY A 162 -4.21 -18.59 2.36
N CYS A 163 -3.24 -17.87 1.77
CA CYS A 163 -2.00 -17.50 2.47
C CYS A 163 -2.27 -16.53 3.63
N LEU A 164 -3.06 -15.48 3.40
CA LEU A 164 -3.38 -14.46 4.39
C LEU A 164 -4.24 -15.00 5.53
N SER A 165 -5.20 -15.89 5.25
CA SER A 165 -5.99 -16.57 6.28
C SER A 165 -5.08 -17.41 7.18
N LYS A 166 -4.23 -18.27 6.59
CA LYS A 166 -3.29 -19.08 7.37
C LYS A 166 -2.31 -18.22 8.18
N ALA A 167 -1.85 -17.10 7.61
CA ALA A 167 -1.03 -16.13 8.35
C ALA A 167 -1.78 -15.57 9.56
N VAL A 168 -3.03 -15.12 9.38
CA VAL A 168 -3.86 -14.61 10.48
C VAL A 168 -4.10 -15.69 11.53
N ASP A 169 -4.45 -16.91 11.14
CA ASP A 169 -4.78 -18.01 12.05
C ASP A 169 -3.59 -18.44 12.92
N LEU A 170 -2.39 -18.48 12.34
CA LEU A 170 -1.15 -18.79 13.05
C LEU A 170 -0.65 -17.63 13.94
N THR A 171 -1.28 -16.45 13.86
CA THR A 171 -0.89 -15.27 14.64
C THR A 171 -1.71 -15.15 15.92
N PRO A 172 -1.09 -15.14 17.12
CA PRO A 172 -1.80 -14.85 18.36
C PRO A 172 -2.43 -13.46 18.35
N ASP A 173 -3.59 -13.29 19.01
CA ASP A 173 -4.32 -12.01 19.00
C ASP A 173 -3.53 -10.84 19.63
N GLY A 174 -2.65 -11.13 20.59
CA GLY A 174 -1.76 -10.12 21.21
C GLY A 174 -0.50 -9.80 20.41
N HIS A 175 -0.29 -10.42 19.25
CA HIS A 175 0.92 -10.21 18.45
C HIS A 175 0.87 -8.84 17.72
N PRO A 176 1.97 -8.05 17.70
CA PRO A 176 1.99 -6.73 17.06
C PRO A 176 1.58 -6.72 15.58
N ASP A 177 1.89 -7.78 14.84
CA ASP A 177 1.53 -7.93 13.42
C ASP A 177 0.12 -8.49 13.17
N LYS A 178 -0.64 -8.90 14.20
CA LYS A 178 -2.02 -9.40 14.01
C LYS A 178 -2.91 -8.37 13.28
N PRO A 179 -2.87 -7.08 13.61
CA PRO A 179 -3.69 -6.08 12.95
C PRO A 179 -3.33 -5.89 11.46
N SER A 180 -2.05 -5.90 11.09
CA SER A 180 -1.63 -5.73 9.69
C SER A 180 -2.06 -6.93 8.84
N ARG A 181 -1.85 -8.15 9.35
CA ARG A 181 -2.28 -9.39 8.68
C ARG A 181 -3.80 -9.44 8.51
N SER A 182 -4.55 -9.04 9.54
CA SER A 182 -6.02 -8.97 9.48
C SER A 182 -6.51 -7.91 8.48
N ASN A 183 -5.81 -6.75 8.41
CA ASN A 183 -6.12 -5.72 7.44
C ASN A 183 -5.91 -6.20 5.99
N ASN A 184 -4.80 -6.90 5.73
CA ASN A 184 -4.51 -7.47 4.41
C ASN A 184 -5.57 -8.49 3.99
N LEU A 185 -5.94 -9.41 4.89
CA LEU A 185 -7.02 -10.37 4.63
C LEU A 185 -8.34 -9.67 4.34
N GLY A 186 -8.70 -8.64 5.12
CA GLY A 186 -9.92 -7.86 4.90
C GLY A 186 -9.94 -7.11 3.56
N ASN A 187 -8.79 -6.59 3.13
CA ASN A 187 -8.65 -5.98 1.80
C ASN A 187 -8.82 -7.02 0.68
N SER A 188 -8.27 -8.23 0.81
CA SER A 188 -8.47 -9.31 -0.17
C SER A 188 -9.95 -9.74 -0.28
N TRP A 189 -10.66 -9.87 0.84
CA TRP A 189 -12.10 -10.11 0.84
C TRP A 189 -12.88 -8.97 0.16
N SER A 190 -12.47 -7.71 0.39
CA SER A 190 -13.08 -6.55 -0.28
C SER A 190 -12.90 -6.62 -1.80
N ARG A 191 -11.71 -7.01 -2.28
CA ARG A 191 -11.42 -7.17 -3.71
C ARG A 191 -12.25 -8.29 -4.34
N ARG A 192 -12.47 -9.37 -3.59
CA ARG A 192 -13.33 -10.48 -4.03
C ARG A 192 -14.79 -10.04 -4.15
N TYR A 193 -15.28 -9.28 -3.17
CA TYR A 193 -16.60 -8.65 -3.24
C TYR A 193 -16.73 -7.72 -4.45
N GLU A 194 -15.75 -6.86 -4.73
CA GLU A 194 -15.76 -5.98 -5.90
C GLU A 194 -15.87 -6.78 -7.22
N ARG A 195 -15.32 -7.99 -7.25
CA ARG A 195 -15.31 -8.85 -8.43
C ARG A 195 -16.55 -9.72 -8.58
N LEU A 196 -17.07 -10.26 -7.49
CA LEU A 196 -18.15 -11.26 -7.50
C LEU A 196 -19.50 -10.71 -7.02
N GLY A 197 -19.49 -9.64 -6.23
CA GLY A 197 -20.69 -8.99 -5.68
C GLY A 197 -21.36 -9.75 -4.53
N GLU A 198 -20.68 -10.74 -3.94
CA GLU A 198 -21.20 -11.58 -2.86
C GLU A 198 -21.14 -10.85 -1.51
N LEU A 199 -22.30 -10.50 -0.95
CA LEU A 199 -22.37 -9.73 0.31
C LEU A 199 -21.64 -10.40 1.48
N ALA A 200 -21.59 -11.73 1.51
CA ALA A 200 -20.85 -12.47 2.55
C ALA A 200 -19.35 -12.12 2.53
N ASP A 201 -18.75 -11.93 1.34
CA ASP A 201 -17.35 -11.54 1.21
C ASP A 201 -17.12 -10.15 1.81
N LEU A 202 -18.08 -9.23 1.64
CA LEU A 202 -18.01 -7.90 2.25
C LEU A 202 -18.16 -7.96 3.79
N ASP A 203 -19.04 -8.83 4.30
CA ASP A 203 -19.18 -9.06 5.74
C ASP A 203 -17.87 -9.63 6.33
N TYR A 204 -17.22 -10.58 5.65
CA TYR A 204 -15.90 -11.09 6.06
C TYR A 204 -14.81 -10.01 6.03
N ALA A 205 -14.81 -9.17 4.99
CA ALA A 205 -13.89 -8.03 4.90
C ALA A 205 -14.05 -7.10 6.10
N MET A 206 -15.28 -6.68 6.40
CA MET A 206 -15.60 -5.80 7.51
C MET A 206 -15.22 -6.41 8.87
N GLY A 207 -15.44 -7.72 9.06
CA GLY A 207 -15.02 -8.40 10.29
C GLY A 207 -13.50 -8.36 10.50
N CYS A 208 -12.73 -8.64 9.44
CA CYS A 208 -11.26 -8.59 9.49
C CYS A 208 -10.74 -7.16 9.72
N LEU A 209 -11.31 -6.18 9.01
CA LEU A 209 -10.93 -4.77 9.11
C LEU A 209 -11.30 -4.16 10.46
N SER A 210 -12.46 -4.52 11.02
CA SER A 210 -12.87 -4.10 12.37
C SER A 210 -11.90 -4.64 13.42
N LYS A 211 -11.56 -5.93 13.36
CA LYS A 211 -10.55 -6.53 14.24
C LYS A 211 -9.19 -5.83 14.10
N ALA A 212 -8.77 -5.50 12.88
CA ALA A 212 -7.54 -4.75 12.65
C ALA A 212 -7.61 -3.37 13.32
N VAL A 213 -8.70 -2.61 13.14
CA VAL A 213 -8.88 -1.30 13.78
C VAL A 213 -8.87 -1.43 15.31
N ASP A 214 -9.62 -2.36 15.89
CA ASP A 214 -9.77 -2.51 17.35
C ASP A 214 -8.46 -2.87 18.05
N LEU A 215 -7.65 -3.73 17.44
CA LEU A 215 -6.33 -4.10 17.95
C LEU A 215 -5.26 -3.02 17.77
N THR A 216 -5.59 -1.92 17.08
CA THR A 216 -4.65 -0.83 16.81
C THR A 216 -4.87 0.35 17.76
N PRO A 217 -3.86 0.75 18.57
CA PRO A 217 -3.94 1.96 19.37
C PRO A 217 -4.15 3.22 18.51
N ASP A 218 -4.87 4.20 19.02
CA ASP A 218 -5.19 5.42 18.26
C ASP A 218 -3.96 6.23 17.84
N GLY A 219 -2.86 6.17 18.61
CA GLY A 219 -1.59 6.81 18.27
C GLY A 219 -0.69 6.03 17.30
N HIS A 220 -1.11 4.86 16.83
CA HIS A 220 -0.30 4.04 15.93
C HIS A 220 -0.32 4.61 14.50
N PRO A 221 0.84 4.71 13.80
CA PRO A 221 0.92 5.29 12.45
C PRO A 221 -0.01 4.65 11.42
N ASP A 222 -0.24 3.34 11.51
CA ASP A 222 -1.14 2.60 10.59
C ASP A 222 -2.64 2.71 10.93
N LYS A 223 -3.02 3.28 12.09
CA LYS A 223 -4.45 3.40 12.47
C LYS A 223 -5.29 4.10 11.40
N PRO A 224 -4.85 5.22 10.80
CA PRO A 224 -5.60 5.88 9.74
C PRO A 224 -5.81 5.01 8.50
N ASN A 225 -4.82 4.20 8.10
CA ASN A 225 -4.94 3.29 6.95
C ASN A 225 -6.00 2.21 7.20
N ARG A 226 -6.01 1.61 8.40
CA ARG A 226 -6.99 0.59 8.79
C ARG A 226 -8.41 1.17 8.86
N LEU A 227 -8.55 2.38 9.41
CA LEU A 227 -9.82 3.12 9.43
C LEU A 227 -10.31 3.45 8.01
N ASN A 228 -9.41 3.85 7.12
CA ASN A 228 -9.76 4.13 5.73
C ASN A 228 -10.27 2.87 5.00
N SER A 229 -9.60 1.72 5.16
CA SER A 229 -10.07 0.45 4.61
C SER A 229 -11.44 0.04 5.15
N LEU A 230 -11.66 0.17 6.47
CA LEU A 230 -12.96 -0.13 7.10
C LEU A 230 -14.05 0.83 6.59
N GLY A 231 -13.77 2.13 6.52
CA GLY A 231 -14.69 3.14 6.01
C GLY A 231 -15.10 2.88 4.56
N ASN A 232 -14.15 2.56 3.69
CA ASN A 232 -14.45 2.19 2.30
C ASN A 232 -15.31 0.91 2.21
N SER A 233 -15.15 -0.04 3.12
CA SER A 233 -15.97 -1.27 3.13
C SER A 233 -17.41 -0.99 3.57
N TRP A 234 -17.60 -0.14 4.59
CA TRP A 234 -18.92 0.38 4.95
C TRP A 234 -19.58 1.15 3.80
N PHE A 235 -18.81 1.99 3.10
CA PHE A 235 -19.30 2.75 1.95
C PHE A 235 -19.79 1.82 0.82
N ARG A 236 -19.01 0.77 0.48
CA ARG A 236 -19.42 -0.24 -0.51
C ARG A 236 -20.70 -0.97 -0.09
N ARG A 237 -20.85 -1.26 1.20
CA ARG A 237 -22.06 -1.90 1.75
C ARG A 237 -23.27 -0.99 1.59
N TYR A 238 -23.11 0.29 1.91
CA TYR A 238 -24.11 1.32 1.65
C TYR A 238 -24.47 1.41 0.16
N GLU A 239 -23.50 1.43 -0.76
CA GLU A 239 -23.80 1.47 -2.20
C GLU A 239 -24.63 0.27 -2.66
N ARG A 240 -24.48 -0.87 -1.99
CA ARG A 240 -25.21 -2.10 -2.31
C ARG A 240 -26.60 -2.21 -1.67
N LEU A 241 -26.73 -1.77 -0.42
CA LEU A 241 -27.95 -1.96 0.37
C LEU A 241 -28.79 -0.68 0.50
N GLY A 242 -28.16 0.49 0.38
CA GLY A 242 -28.80 1.81 0.51
C GLY A 242 -29.07 2.23 1.96
N GLU A 243 -28.55 1.51 2.95
CA GLU A 243 -28.77 1.76 4.38
C GLU A 243 -27.95 2.97 4.86
N LEU A 244 -28.62 4.07 5.24
CA LEU A 244 -27.94 5.30 5.65
C LEU A 244 -27.01 5.12 6.86
N ALA A 245 -27.32 4.17 7.75
CA ALA A 245 -26.46 3.85 8.89
C ALA A 245 -25.07 3.34 8.44
N ASP A 246 -25.00 2.59 7.33
CA ASP A 246 -23.73 2.13 6.76
C ASP A 246 -22.91 3.30 6.23
N LEU A 247 -23.57 4.30 5.61
CA LEU A 247 -22.92 5.54 5.17
C LEU A 247 -22.41 6.37 6.34
N ASP A 248 -23.20 6.49 7.41
CA ASP A 248 -22.77 7.17 8.65
C ASP A 248 -21.55 6.48 9.28
N HIS A 249 -21.52 5.14 9.30
CA HIS A 249 -20.36 4.37 9.76
C HIS A 249 -19.13 4.59 8.86
N ALA A 250 -19.31 4.62 7.54
CA ALA A 250 -18.24 4.92 6.59
C ALA A 250 -17.62 6.30 6.87
N MET A 251 -18.47 7.32 6.97
CA MET A 251 -18.05 8.70 7.24
C MET A 251 -17.34 8.83 8.58
N GLY A 252 -17.85 8.19 9.65
CA GLY A 252 -17.18 8.19 10.96
C GLY A 252 -15.76 7.62 10.92
N CYS A 253 -15.55 6.51 10.20
CA CYS A 253 -14.23 5.92 10.02
C CYS A 253 -13.31 6.82 9.18
N LEU A 254 -13.81 7.35 8.07
CA LEU A 254 -13.05 8.18 7.14
C LEU A 254 -12.68 9.54 7.75
N SER A 255 -13.59 10.17 8.49
CA SER A 255 -13.30 11.39 9.25
C SER A 255 -12.20 11.14 10.28
N LYS A 256 -12.29 10.07 11.09
CA LYS A 256 -11.23 9.74 12.06
C LYS A 256 -9.90 9.44 11.36
N ALA A 257 -9.91 8.77 10.20
CA ALA A 257 -8.71 8.57 9.41
C ALA A 257 -8.09 9.90 8.97
N VAL A 258 -8.90 10.82 8.40
CA VAL A 258 -8.45 12.15 7.99
C VAL A 258 -7.87 12.91 9.18
N ASP A 259 -8.54 12.95 10.34
CA ASP A 259 -8.11 13.72 11.51
C ASP A 259 -6.77 13.25 12.08
N LEU A 260 -6.54 11.94 12.10
CA LEU A 260 -5.29 11.33 12.55
C LEU A 260 -4.14 11.47 11.54
N THR A 261 -4.40 12.02 10.36
CA THR A 261 -3.41 12.16 9.28
C THR A 261 -2.87 13.59 9.22
N PRO A 262 -1.56 13.82 9.36
CA PRO A 262 -0.96 15.13 9.12
C PRO A 262 -1.16 15.59 7.67
N ASP A 263 -1.31 16.89 7.44
CA ASP A 263 -1.57 17.43 6.09
C ASP A 263 -0.43 17.15 5.09
N GLY A 264 0.82 17.01 5.55
CA GLY A 264 1.97 16.66 4.70
C GLY A 264 2.13 15.15 4.42
N HIS A 265 1.22 14.31 4.90
CA HIS A 265 1.31 12.87 4.70
C HIS A 265 0.84 12.50 3.28
N PRO A 266 1.55 11.62 2.54
CA PRO A 266 1.21 11.27 1.16
C PRO A 266 -0.19 10.68 0.99
N ASP A 267 -0.68 9.90 1.96
CA ASP A 267 -2.05 9.34 1.92
C ASP A 267 -3.17 10.32 2.29
N LYS A 268 -2.87 11.54 2.76
CA LYS A 268 -3.90 12.50 3.19
C LYS A 268 -4.91 12.83 2.07
N PRO A 269 -4.48 13.10 0.81
CA PRO A 269 -5.40 13.37 -0.29
C PRO A 269 -6.37 12.22 -0.55
N ASN A 270 -5.89 10.98 -0.54
CA ASN A 270 -6.72 9.81 -0.81
C ASN A 270 -7.78 9.59 0.29
N ARG A 271 -7.43 9.82 1.56
CA ARG A 271 -8.38 9.76 2.69
C ARG A 271 -9.44 10.88 2.59
N LEU A 272 -9.02 12.09 2.23
CA LEU A 272 -9.94 13.23 1.99
C LEU A 272 -10.88 12.95 0.81
N ASN A 273 -10.37 12.33 -0.26
CA ASN A 273 -11.17 11.95 -1.41
C ASN A 273 -12.27 10.95 -1.04
N SER A 274 -11.93 9.87 -0.32
CA SER A 274 -12.92 8.91 0.19
C SER A 274 -14.00 9.58 1.04
N LEU A 275 -13.61 10.50 1.94
CA LEU A 275 -14.56 11.25 2.76
C LEU A 275 -15.45 12.18 1.91
N GLY A 276 -14.87 12.88 0.94
CA GLY A 276 -15.61 13.77 0.03
C GLY A 276 -16.61 13.05 -0.87
N ILE A 277 -16.27 11.85 -1.35
CA ILE A 277 -17.20 10.98 -2.08
C ILE A 277 -18.35 10.54 -1.17
N SER A 278 -18.07 10.19 0.09
CA SER A 278 -19.10 9.79 1.07
C SER A 278 -20.09 10.92 1.35
N TRP A 279 -19.59 12.15 1.55
CA TRP A 279 -20.43 13.34 1.66
C TRP A 279 -21.27 13.61 0.40
N SER A 280 -20.67 13.46 -0.79
CA SER A 280 -21.40 13.61 -2.05
C SER A 280 -22.55 12.61 -2.18
N ARG A 281 -22.32 11.35 -1.80
CA ARG A 281 -23.39 10.33 -1.78
C ARG A 281 -24.48 10.66 -0.78
N ARG A 282 -24.13 11.18 0.39
CA ARG A 282 -25.11 11.59 1.40
C ARG A 282 -25.99 12.71 0.89
N TYR A 283 -25.39 13.72 0.24
CA TYR A 283 -26.12 14.78 -0.46
C TYR A 283 -27.08 14.21 -1.51
N GLU A 284 -26.64 13.27 -2.35
CA GLU A 284 -27.51 12.65 -3.36
C GLU A 284 -28.75 11.98 -2.75
N ARG A 285 -28.68 11.49 -1.51
CA ARG A 285 -29.83 10.87 -0.83
C ARG A 285 -30.71 11.84 -0.08
N LEU A 286 -30.11 12.82 0.60
CA LEU A 286 -30.84 13.68 1.54
C LEU A 286 -31.15 15.05 0.94
N GLY A 287 -30.40 15.51 -0.05
CA GLY A 287 -30.55 16.81 -0.69
C GLY A 287 -30.06 17.99 0.15
N GLU A 288 -29.34 17.72 1.25
CA GLU A 288 -28.84 18.73 2.19
C GLU A 288 -27.61 19.44 1.63
N LEU A 289 -27.74 20.73 1.28
CA LEU A 289 -26.65 21.51 0.66
C LEU A 289 -25.36 21.53 1.49
N ALA A 290 -25.47 21.48 2.82
CA ALA A 290 -24.32 21.41 3.71
C ALA A 290 -23.45 20.16 3.46
N ASP A 291 -24.07 19.02 3.11
CA ASP A 291 -23.34 17.80 2.76
C ASP A 291 -22.53 17.98 1.47
N LEU A 292 -23.09 18.70 0.50
CA LEU A 292 -22.39 19.04 -0.74
C LEU A 292 -21.22 20.01 -0.50
N ASP A 293 -21.42 21.01 0.36
CA ASP A 293 -20.35 21.92 0.77
C ASP A 293 -19.21 21.17 1.49
N HIS A 294 -19.53 20.21 2.36
CA HIS A 294 -18.54 19.34 3.01
C HIS A 294 -17.79 18.46 2.01
N ALA A 295 -18.48 17.90 1.01
CA ALA A 295 -17.85 17.13 -0.06
C ALA A 295 -16.83 17.98 -0.83
N MET A 296 -17.24 19.17 -1.27
CA MET A 296 -16.39 20.10 -2.02
C MET A 296 -15.20 20.59 -1.20
N GLY A 297 -15.36 20.82 0.11
CA GLY A 297 -14.26 21.16 1.01
C GLY A 297 -13.21 20.06 1.11
N CYS A 298 -13.64 18.80 1.25
CA CYS A 298 -12.72 17.65 1.30
C CYS A 298 -11.99 17.46 -0.04
N LEU A 299 -12.73 17.50 -1.15
CA LEU A 299 -12.18 17.28 -2.50
C LEU A 299 -11.25 18.41 -2.93
N SER A 300 -11.59 19.67 -2.64
CA SER A 300 -10.70 20.81 -2.89
C SER A 300 -9.39 20.65 -2.12
N LYS A 301 -9.44 20.32 -0.82
CA LYS A 301 -8.22 20.09 -0.03
C LYS A 301 -7.39 18.91 -0.56
N ALA A 302 -8.03 17.82 -1.02
CA ALA A 302 -7.32 16.71 -1.64
C ALA A 302 -6.61 17.13 -2.93
N VAL A 303 -7.28 17.90 -3.78
CA VAL A 303 -6.68 18.47 -4.99
C VAL A 303 -5.51 19.38 -4.62
N ASP A 304 -5.65 20.30 -3.68
CA ASP A 304 -4.60 21.26 -3.33
C ASP A 304 -3.33 20.60 -2.77
N LEU A 305 -3.50 19.52 -2.00
CA LEU A 305 -2.38 18.75 -1.44
C LEU A 305 -1.68 17.84 -2.45
N THR A 306 -2.26 17.66 -3.64
CA THR A 306 -1.74 16.74 -4.66
C THR A 306 -1.02 17.52 -5.77
N PRO A 307 0.28 17.27 -6.04
CA PRO A 307 0.99 17.91 -7.15
C PRO A 307 0.37 17.56 -8.53
N ASP A 308 0.49 18.46 -9.50
CA ASP A 308 -0.11 18.26 -10.83
C ASP A 308 0.45 17.03 -11.59
N GLY A 309 1.70 16.62 -11.31
CA GLY A 309 2.31 15.42 -11.90
C GLY A 309 1.95 14.10 -11.20
N HIS A 310 1.12 14.12 -10.15
CA HIS A 310 0.74 12.91 -9.42
C HIS A 310 -0.33 12.12 -10.20
N PRO A 311 -0.22 10.78 -10.31
CA PRO A 311 -1.15 9.96 -11.09
C PRO A 311 -2.60 10.05 -10.63
N ASP A 312 -2.84 10.28 -9.33
CA ASP A 312 -4.21 10.39 -8.79
C ASP A 312 -4.86 11.77 -9.02
N LYS A 313 -4.09 12.80 -9.39
CA LYS A 313 -4.59 14.18 -9.53
C LYS A 313 -5.78 14.32 -10.48
N PRO A 314 -5.79 13.68 -11.68
CA PRO A 314 -6.95 13.72 -12.58
C PRO A 314 -8.23 13.20 -11.94
N SER A 315 -8.16 12.07 -11.22
CA SER A 315 -9.32 11.48 -10.55
C SER A 315 -9.88 12.38 -9.45
N LEU A 316 -9.01 13.04 -8.68
CA LEU A 316 -9.42 14.02 -7.65
C LEU A 316 -10.14 15.23 -8.27
N LEU A 317 -9.58 15.76 -9.37
CA LEU A 317 -10.17 16.87 -10.11
C LEU A 317 -11.53 16.49 -10.73
N ASN A 318 -11.67 15.27 -11.25
CA ASN A 318 -12.94 14.77 -11.74
C ASN A 318 -14.01 14.71 -10.64
N ASN A 319 -13.67 14.21 -9.45
CA ASN A 319 -14.59 14.17 -8.32
C ASN A 319 -15.01 15.57 -7.85
N LEU A 320 -14.06 16.52 -7.81
CA LEU A 320 -14.34 17.92 -7.49
C LEU A 320 -15.23 18.57 -8.55
N GLY A 321 -14.93 18.37 -9.84
CA GLY A 321 -15.72 18.87 -10.95
C GLY A 321 -17.16 18.37 -10.95
N ASN A 322 -17.36 17.08 -10.66
CA ASN A 322 -18.70 16.50 -10.50
C ASN A 322 -19.46 17.10 -9.31
N SER A 323 -18.76 17.47 -8.22
CA SER A 323 -19.40 18.11 -7.07
C SER A 323 -19.84 19.55 -7.39
N TRP A 324 -19.02 20.30 -8.12
CA TRP A 324 -19.40 21.61 -8.67
C TRP A 324 -20.59 21.51 -9.63
N PHE A 325 -20.60 20.52 -10.53
CA PHE A 325 -21.70 20.31 -11.46
C PHE A 325 -23.02 20.02 -10.73
N ARG A 326 -23.00 19.15 -9.70
CA ARG A 326 -24.18 18.88 -8.86
C ARG A 326 -24.70 20.14 -8.15
N ARG A 327 -23.80 21.03 -7.72
CA ARG A 327 -24.16 22.30 -7.09
C ARG A 327 -24.83 23.24 -8.10
N TYR A 328 -24.29 23.31 -9.31
CA TYR A 328 -24.91 24.01 -10.43
C TYR A 328 -26.31 23.48 -10.74
N GLU A 329 -26.51 22.16 -10.84
CA GLU A 329 -27.83 21.56 -11.09
C GLU A 329 -28.86 21.97 -10.02
N ARG A 330 -28.39 22.18 -8.79
CA ARG A 330 -29.25 22.54 -7.65
C ARG A 330 -29.55 24.03 -7.54
N LEU A 331 -28.56 24.89 -7.76
CA LEU A 331 -28.64 26.33 -7.51
C LEU A 331 -28.79 27.17 -8.79
N GLY A 332 -28.38 26.63 -9.94
CA GLY A 332 -28.38 27.32 -11.24
C GLY A 332 -27.29 28.39 -11.39
N GLU A 333 -26.29 28.41 -10.50
CA GLU A 333 -25.22 29.40 -10.52
C GLU A 333 -24.19 29.09 -11.62
N LEU A 334 -24.13 29.92 -12.68
CA LEU A 334 -23.22 29.69 -13.81
C LEU A 334 -21.74 29.62 -13.41
N ALA A 335 -21.35 30.30 -12.32
CA ALA A 335 -19.99 30.21 -11.79
C ALA A 335 -19.63 28.78 -11.34
N ASP A 336 -20.58 28.02 -10.79
CA ASP A 336 -20.37 26.62 -10.40
C ASP A 336 -20.15 25.74 -11.63
N LEU A 337 -20.85 26.03 -12.74
CA LEU A 337 -20.64 25.34 -14.01
C LEU A 337 -19.24 25.65 -14.60
N ASP A 338 -18.79 26.90 -14.52
CA ASP A 338 -17.45 27.30 -14.94
C ASP A 338 -16.37 26.59 -14.09
N HIS A 339 -16.57 26.48 -12.78
CA HIS A 339 -15.69 25.72 -11.89
C HIS A 339 -15.66 24.22 -12.23
N ALA A 340 -16.82 23.62 -12.52
CA ALA A 340 -16.92 22.23 -12.94
C ALA A 340 -16.12 21.97 -14.23
N MET A 341 -16.33 22.80 -15.25
CA MET A 341 -15.60 22.72 -16.52
C MET A 341 -14.10 22.90 -16.31
N GLY A 342 -13.68 23.89 -15.52
CA GLY A 342 -12.26 24.12 -15.21
C GLY A 342 -11.58 22.91 -14.56
N CYS A 343 -12.25 22.25 -13.60
CA CYS A 343 -11.73 21.05 -12.96
C CYS A 343 -11.62 19.88 -13.96
N LEU A 344 -12.67 19.63 -14.75
CA LEU A 344 -12.71 18.53 -15.72
C LEU A 344 -11.72 18.73 -16.86
N SER A 345 -11.57 19.95 -17.38
CA SER A 345 -10.54 20.28 -18.38
C SER A 345 -9.14 20.02 -17.84
N LYS A 346 -8.84 20.50 -16.62
CA LYS A 346 -7.54 20.22 -15.99
C LYS A 346 -7.31 18.73 -15.76
N ALA A 347 -8.35 17.96 -15.42
CA ALA A 347 -8.25 16.51 -15.29
C ALA A 347 -7.86 15.85 -16.61
N VAL A 348 -8.51 16.24 -17.72
CA VAL A 348 -8.20 15.72 -19.07
C VAL A 348 -6.78 16.08 -19.49
N ASP A 349 -6.35 17.32 -19.24
CA ASP A 349 -5.00 17.80 -19.60
C ASP A 349 -3.90 17.02 -18.86
N LEU A 350 -4.14 16.70 -17.58
CA LEU A 350 -3.19 15.95 -16.75
C LEU A 350 -3.26 14.43 -16.93
N THR A 351 -4.28 13.93 -17.62
CA THR A 351 -4.39 12.50 -17.91
C THR A 351 -3.39 12.13 -19.03
N PRO A 352 -2.50 11.14 -18.82
CA PRO A 352 -1.54 10.71 -19.85
C PRO A 352 -2.23 10.25 -21.14
N ASP A 353 -1.59 10.49 -22.29
CA ASP A 353 -2.07 9.99 -23.58
C ASP A 353 -2.12 8.45 -23.58
N GLY A 354 -3.27 7.89 -23.96
CA GLY A 354 -3.52 6.44 -23.94
C GLY A 354 -4.10 5.88 -22.64
N HIS A 355 -4.37 6.71 -21.64
CA HIS A 355 -5.14 6.28 -20.46
C HIS A 355 -6.59 5.91 -20.86
N PRO A 356 -7.19 4.83 -20.31
CA PRO A 356 -8.55 4.41 -20.66
C PRO A 356 -9.61 5.51 -20.52
N ASP A 357 -9.40 6.42 -19.57
CA ASP A 357 -10.33 7.51 -19.26
C ASP A 357 -10.05 8.81 -20.03
N LYS A 358 -9.02 8.87 -20.89
CA LYS A 358 -8.78 10.04 -21.74
C LYS A 358 -9.62 9.91 -23.02
N PRO A 359 -10.48 10.89 -23.37
CA PRO A 359 -11.18 10.87 -24.65
C PRO A 359 -10.14 10.82 -25.78
N THR A 360 -10.21 9.80 -26.64
CA THR A 360 -9.42 9.82 -27.88
C THR A 360 -9.85 11.04 -28.66
N SER A 361 -8.96 12.02 -28.82
CA SER A 361 -9.19 13.13 -29.74
C SER A 361 -9.44 12.52 -31.12
N ALA A 362 -10.69 12.53 -31.57
CA ALA A 362 -10.99 12.31 -32.97
C ALA A 362 -10.18 13.37 -33.73
N LYS A 363 -9.20 12.93 -34.52
CA LYS A 363 -8.60 13.80 -35.53
C LYS A 363 -9.75 14.23 -36.44
N THR A 364 -10.23 15.45 -36.25
CA THR A 364 -11.01 16.14 -37.26
C THR A 364 -10.03 16.50 -38.36
N ASP A 365 -9.96 15.64 -39.38
CA ASP A 365 -9.33 15.94 -40.67
C ASP A 365 -10.11 17.02 -41.43
#